data_AF-A0A957CE50-F1
#
_entry.id   AF-A0A957CE50-F1
#
_cell.length_a   1.000
_cell.length_b   1.000
_cell.length_c   1.000
_cell.angle_alpha   90.00
_cell.angle_beta   90.00
_cell.angle_gamma   90.00
#
_symmetry.space_group_name_H-M   'P 1'
#
loop_
_entity.id
_entity.type
_entity.pdbx_description
1 polymer ?
#
loop_
_entity_poly.entity_id
_entity_poly.type
_entity_poly.pdbx_seq_one_letter_code
_entity_poly.pdbx_strand_id
1 'polypeptide(L)'
;MSELLYQVKRYPLTAVLLIIPLVAFAILRLNPMIDIHAWSLSWYTRLIQYYFGTFAGFLALVAALFANNALDDKTSARSIFLTIGFITLSVLFLLNSLSTPNILIEGAYNPAFIWSIRLSLPLSGLFFAASAIHWSAPVEQQI
;
A
#
# COMPACT_ATOMS: atom_id res chain seq x y z
N MET A 1 24.77 19.57 -14.77
CA MET A 1 24.69 18.33 -15.58
C MET A 1 24.70 17.04 -14.74
N SER A 2 25.37 17.02 -13.57
CA SER A 2 25.37 15.86 -12.66
C SER A 2 24.02 15.57 -12.00
N GLU A 3 23.25 16.60 -11.59
CA GLU A 3 21.94 16.40 -10.95
C GLU A 3 20.88 15.82 -11.89
N LEU A 4 20.84 16.28 -13.14
CA LEU A 4 19.91 15.77 -14.17
C LEU A 4 20.17 14.28 -14.45
N LEU A 5 21.43 13.87 -14.55
CA LEU A 5 21.79 12.45 -14.70
C LEU A 5 21.42 11.63 -13.47
N TYR A 6 21.57 12.19 -12.27
CA TYR A 6 21.22 11.52 -11.02
C TYR A 6 19.70 11.34 -10.86
N GLN A 7 18.93 12.37 -11.21
CA GLN A 7 17.48 12.33 -11.26
C GLN A 7 17.00 11.31 -12.31
N VAL A 8 17.48 11.40 -13.55
CA VAL A 8 17.14 10.48 -14.65
C VAL A 8 17.52 9.02 -14.36
N LYS A 9 18.55 8.75 -13.54
CA LYS A 9 18.90 7.38 -13.10
C LYS A 9 18.04 6.85 -11.96
N ARG A 10 17.58 7.72 -11.05
CA ARG A 10 16.75 7.31 -9.91
C ARG A 10 15.33 6.96 -10.34
N TYR A 11 14.70 7.76 -11.20
CA TYR A 11 13.32 7.51 -11.66
C TYR A 11 13.04 6.12 -12.23
N PRO A 12 13.85 5.58 -13.18
CA PRO A 12 13.60 4.25 -13.71
C PRO A 12 13.82 3.18 -12.64
N LEU A 13 14.77 3.36 -11.72
CA LEU A 13 14.98 2.41 -10.63
C LEU A 13 13.77 2.38 -9.67
N THR A 14 13.25 3.54 -9.28
CA THR A 14 12.06 3.64 -8.43
C THR A 14 10.82 3.10 -9.15
N ALA A 15 10.65 3.42 -10.42
CA ALA A 15 9.56 2.90 -11.24
C ALA A 15 9.63 1.38 -11.38
N VAL A 16 10.81 0.82 -11.65
CA VAL A 16 11.04 -0.63 -11.68
C VAL A 16 10.75 -1.27 -10.32
N LEU A 17 11.22 -0.68 -9.22
CA LEU A 17 10.95 -1.17 -7.86
C LEU A 17 9.45 -1.14 -7.50
N LEU A 18 8.68 -0.20 -8.04
CA LEU A 18 7.22 -0.15 -7.85
C LEU A 18 6.47 -1.11 -8.79
N ILE A 19 6.98 -1.34 -10.00
CA ILE A 19 6.36 -2.22 -11.00
C ILE A 19 6.59 -3.70 -10.69
N ILE A 20 7.77 -4.07 -10.18
CA ILE A 20 8.11 -5.47 -9.83
C ILE A 20 7.05 -6.12 -8.93
N PRO A 21 6.65 -5.55 -7.77
CA PRO A 21 5.64 -6.16 -6.92
C PRO A 21 4.27 -6.24 -7.60
N LEU A 22 3.89 -5.26 -8.43
CA LEU A 22 2.65 -5.30 -9.22
C LEU A 22 2.65 -6.42 -10.25
N VAL A 23 3.75 -6.60 -10.99
CA VAL A 23 3.91 -7.67 -11.98
C VAL A 23 3.94 -9.03 -11.30
N ALA A 24 4.65 -9.16 -10.18
CA ALA A 24 4.65 -10.38 -9.39
C ALA A 24 3.23 -10.73 -8.92
N PHE A 25 2.46 -9.75 -8.42
CA PHE A 25 1.07 -9.96 -8.01
C PHE A 25 0.17 -10.37 -9.18
N ALA A 26 0.35 -9.74 -10.35
CA ALA A 26 -0.40 -10.08 -11.55
C ALA A 26 -0.11 -11.52 -12.00
N ILE A 27 1.16 -11.94 -12.00
CA ILE A 27 1.56 -13.32 -12.34
C ILE A 27 0.95 -14.32 -11.36
N LEU A 28 1.04 -14.05 -10.05
CA LEU A 28 0.45 -14.91 -9.02
C LEU A 28 -1.07 -15.04 -9.20
N ARG A 29 -1.74 -13.95 -9.58
CA ARG A 29 -3.20 -13.93 -9.81
C ARG A 29 -3.63 -14.66 -11.08
N LEU A 30 -2.80 -14.64 -12.12
CA LEU A 30 -3.08 -15.34 -13.37
C LEU A 30 -2.89 -16.86 -13.26
N ASN A 31 -2.25 -17.34 -12.18
CA ASN A 31 -2.04 -18.76 -11.96
C ASN A 31 -2.97 -19.31 -10.84
N PRO A 32 -4.12 -19.91 -11.18
CA PRO A 32 -5.09 -20.41 -10.21
C PRO A 32 -4.57 -21.57 -9.35
N MET A 33 -3.44 -22.21 -9.72
CA MET A 33 -2.79 -23.23 -8.88
C MET A 33 -2.05 -22.62 -7.68
N ILE A 34 -1.74 -21.32 -7.73
CA ILE A 34 -1.03 -20.59 -6.68
C ILE A 34 -2.00 -19.74 -5.85
N ASP A 35 -3.05 -19.21 -6.49
CA ASP A 35 -4.09 -18.42 -5.85
C ASP A 35 -5.23 -19.29 -5.30
N ILE A 36 -4.91 -20.08 -4.27
CA ILE A 36 -5.91 -20.82 -3.51
C ILE A 36 -6.77 -19.80 -2.77
N HIS A 37 -8.09 -19.81 -3.03
CA HIS A 37 -9.03 -18.94 -2.33
C HIS A 37 -8.88 -19.13 -0.81
N ALA A 38 -8.37 -18.09 -0.13
CA ALA A 38 -8.21 -18.07 1.33
C ALA A 38 -9.51 -18.39 2.09
N TRP A 39 -10.65 -18.24 1.41
CA TRP A 39 -12.00 -18.45 1.93
C TRP A 39 -12.41 -19.94 1.93
N SER A 40 -11.70 -20.78 1.16
CA SER A 40 -11.86 -22.24 1.16
C SER A 40 -11.01 -22.96 2.20
N LEU A 41 -10.13 -22.23 2.89
CA LEU A 41 -9.13 -22.78 3.79
C LEU A 41 -9.62 -22.87 5.25
N SER A 42 -8.92 -23.70 6.02
CA SER A 42 -9.21 -24.02 7.43
C SER A 42 -9.32 -22.77 8.32
N TRP A 43 -9.96 -22.93 9.49
CA TRP A 43 -10.01 -21.89 10.53
C TRP A 43 -8.62 -21.29 10.85
N TYR A 44 -7.60 -22.16 10.95
CA TYR A 44 -6.24 -21.75 11.26
C TYR A 44 -5.63 -20.84 10.18
N THR A 45 -5.88 -21.14 8.91
CA THR A 45 -5.39 -20.33 7.79
C THR A 45 -6.02 -18.93 7.77
N ARG A 46 -7.31 -18.85 8.10
CA ARG A 46 -8.00 -17.56 8.29
C ARG A 46 -7.37 -16.77 9.43
N LEU A 47 -7.04 -17.43 10.54
CA LEU A 47 -6.41 -16.80 11.69
C LEU A 47 -5.06 -16.18 11.33
N ILE A 48 -4.23 -16.93 10.59
CA ILE A 48 -2.97 -16.43 10.04
C ILE A 48 -3.20 -15.21 9.16
N GLN A 49 -4.15 -15.26 8.22
CA GLN A 49 -4.45 -14.14 7.32
C GLN A 49 -4.86 -12.87 8.09
N TYR A 50 -5.70 -13.01 9.12
CA TYR A 50 -6.10 -11.89 9.97
C TYR A 50 -4.91 -11.24 10.66
N TYR A 51 -4.04 -12.03 11.30
CA TYR A 51 -2.88 -11.49 12.00
C TYR A 51 -1.85 -10.87 11.06
N PHE A 52 -1.56 -11.50 9.92
CA PHE A 52 -0.64 -10.95 8.93
C PHE A 52 -1.15 -9.64 8.35
N GLY A 53 -2.43 -9.58 7.96
CA GLY A 53 -3.01 -8.35 7.41
C GLY A 53 -3.08 -7.22 8.45
N THR A 54 -3.43 -7.53 9.69
CA THR A 54 -3.50 -6.54 10.78
C THR A 54 -2.10 -6.03 11.13
N PHE A 55 -1.11 -6.92 11.18
CA PHE A 55 0.30 -6.56 11.40
C PHE A 55 0.85 -5.70 10.26
N ALA A 56 0.57 -6.05 9.00
CA ALA A 56 0.97 -5.26 7.84
C ALA A 56 0.30 -3.87 7.87
N GLY A 57 -0.98 -3.80 8.23
CA GLY A 57 -1.69 -2.53 8.42
C GLY A 57 -1.06 -1.68 9.51
N PHE A 58 -0.73 -2.28 10.66
CA PHE A 58 -0.04 -1.60 11.75
C PHE A 58 1.34 -1.07 11.34
N LEU A 59 2.15 -1.86 10.64
CA LEU A 59 3.44 -1.39 10.13
C LEU A 59 3.29 -0.24 9.14
N ALA A 60 2.27 -0.29 8.28
CA ALA A 60 1.97 0.81 7.37
C ALA A 60 1.59 2.09 8.14
N LEU A 61 0.80 1.97 9.22
CA LEU A 61 0.48 3.12 10.08
C LEU A 61 1.73 3.70 10.74
N VAL A 62 2.61 2.85 11.29
CA VAL A 62 3.88 3.28 11.87
C VAL A 62 4.71 4.03 10.83
N ALA A 63 4.82 3.49 9.61
CA ALA A 63 5.52 4.15 8.51
C ALA A 63 4.89 5.51 8.13
N ALA A 64 3.55 5.63 8.16
CA ALA A 64 2.86 6.91 7.95
C ALA A 64 3.21 7.93 9.04
N LEU A 65 3.20 7.52 10.31
CA LEU A 65 3.54 8.40 11.43
C LEU A 65 5.01 8.86 11.35
N PHE A 66 5.92 7.95 10.96
CA PHE A 66 7.31 8.30 10.71
C PHE A 66 7.45 9.25 9.50
N ALA A 67 6.77 8.99 8.39
CA ALA A 67 6.80 9.88 7.23
C ALA A 67 6.29 11.28 7.58
N ASN A 68 5.25 11.36 8.42
CA ASN A 68 4.68 12.62 8.88
C ASN A 68 5.62 13.39 9.82
N ASN A 69 6.27 12.69 10.77
CA ASN A 69 7.11 13.32 11.80
C ASN A 69 8.57 13.55 11.38
N ALA A 70 9.12 12.77 10.45
CA ALA A 70 10.53 12.87 10.05
C ALA A 70 10.83 14.07 9.12
N LEU A 71 9.80 14.83 8.73
CA LEU A 71 9.88 15.90 7.73
C LEU A 71 9.50 17.27 8.33
N ASP A 72 9.90 17.52 9.57
CA ASP A 72 9.68 18.77 10.30
C ASP A 72 10.11 20.03 9.52
N ASP A 73 9.34 21.10 9.75
CA ASP A 73 9.41 22.50 9.27
C ASP A 73 9.01 22.83 7.82
N LYS A 74 8.92 21.88 6.89
CA LYS A 74 8.32 22.13 5.56
C LYS A 74 7.53 20.92 5.06
N THR A 75 6.21 20.99 5.13
CA THR A 75 5.30 20.01 4.54
C THR A 75 5.44 19.99 3.01
N SER A 76 6.42 19.26 2.50
CA SER A 76 6.53 19.04 1.06
C SER A 76 5.38 18.16 0.60
N ALA A 77 4.84 18.44 -0.60
CA ALA A 77 3.83 17.61 -1.25
C ALA A 77 4.22 16.12 -1.26
N ARG A 78 5.52 15.82 -1.39
CA ARG A 78 6.09 14.48 -1.30
C ARG A 78 5.85 13.79 0.05
N SER A 79 6.05 14.50 1.16
CA SER A 79 5.77 14.00 2.51
C SER A 79 4.31 13.60 2.67
N ILE A 80 3.42 14.47 2.19
CA ILE A 80 1.97 14.31 2.29
C ILE A 80 1.53 13.08 1.50
N PHE A 81 1.98 12.93 0.26
CA PHE A 81 1.65 11.77 -0.56
C PHE A 81 2.22 10.46 -0.01
N LEU A 82 3.42 10.46 0.59
CA LEU A 82 3.97 9.28 1.28
C LEU A 82 3.08 8.89 2.47
N THR A 83 2.76 9.86 3.32
CA THR A 83 1.92 9.67 4.50
C THR A 83 0.54 9.16 4.11
N ILE A 84 -0.12 9.78 3.12
CA ILE A 84 -1.43 9.33 2.61
C ILE A 84 -1.33 7.93 2.00
N GLY A 85 -0.27 7.60 1.26
CA GLY A 85 -0.08 6.26 0.70
C GLY A 85 0.01 5.16 1.75
N PHE A 86 0.76 5.42 2.84
CA PHE A 86 0.87 4.52 3.98
C PHE A 86 -0.41 4.44 4.83
N ILE A 87 -1.11 5.55 5.04
CA ILE A 87 -2.44 5.56 5.69
C ILE A 87 -3.41 4.72 4.87
N THR A 88 -3.43 4.90 3.55
CA THR A 88 -4.28 4.13 2.63
C THR A 88 -4.00 2.63 2.73
N LEU A 89 -2.72 2.22 2.77
CA LEU A 89 -2.35 0.82 2.99
C LEU A 89 -2.86 0.31 4.34
N SER A 90 -2.62 1.08 5.40
CA SER A 90 -3.02 0.73 6.76
C SER A 90 -4.52 0.47 6.85
N VAL A 91 -5.34 1.42 6.39
CA VAL A 91 -6.79 1.34 6.45
C VAL A 91 -7.29 0.16 5.62
N LEU A 92 -6.80 -0.01 4.40
CA LEU A 92 -7.30 -1.07 3.53
C LEU A 92 -6.89 -2.47 3.98
N PHE A 93 -5.67 -2.64 4.52
CA PHE A 93 -5.28 -3.89 5.15
C PHE A 93 -6.04 -4.18 6.43
N LEU A 94 -6.31 -3.17 7.26
CA LEU A 94 -7.13 -3.35 8.45
C LEU A 94 -8.55 -3.78 8.07
N LEU A 95 -9.19 -3.09 7.12
CA LEU A 95 -10.52 -3.44 6.64
C LEU A 95 -10.58 -4.84 6.03
N ASN A 96 -9.57 -5.24 5.25
CA ASN A 96 -9.49 -6.60 4.73
C ASN A 96 -9.23 -7.65 5.83
N SER A 97 -8.51 -7.30 6.89
CA SER A 97 -8.24 -8.24 7.98
C SER A 97 -9.50 -8.44 8.80
N LEU A 98 -10.20 -7.37 9.16
CA LEU A 98 -11.47 -7.41 9.88
C LEU A 98 -12.55 -8.21 9.15
N SER A 99 -12.47 -8.28 7.82
CA SER A 99 -13.38 -9.07 7.00
C SER A 99 -13.00 -10.52 6.82
N THR A 100 -11.91 -10.97 7.43
CA THR A 100 -11.55 -12.39 7.44
C THR A 100 -12.71 -13.16 8.07
N PRO A 101 -13.43 -14.00 7.30
CA PRO A 101 -14.71 -14.53 7.75
C PRO A 101 -14.57 -15.38 9.01
N ASN A 102 -15.50 -15.17 9.94
CA ASN A 102 -15.67 -15.92 11.19
C ASN A 102 -14.66 -15.61 12.31
N ILE A 103 -13.72 -14.66 12.15
CA ILE A 103 -12.80 -14.30 13.25
C ILE A 103 -13.39 -13.22 14.15
N LEU A 104 -13.78 -12.08 13.55
CA LEU A 104 -14.44 -10.99 14.27
C LEU A 104 -15.84 -10.70 13.71
N ILE A 105 -16.03 -10.91 12.40
CA ILE A 105 -17.31 -10.70 11.71
C ILE A 105 -17.73 -12.05 11.12
N GLU A 106 -18.83 -12.60 11.64
CA GLU A 106 -19.47 -13.78 11.04
C GLU A 106 -20.05 -13.44 9.67
N GLY A 107 -19.76 -14.26 8.66
CA GLY A 107 -20.37 -14.12 7.34
C GLY A 107 -19.96 -12.87 6.56
N ALA A 108 -18.72 -12.38 6.71
CA ALA A 108 -18.22 -11.21 5.96
C ALA A 108 -18.07 -11.49 4.44
N TYR A 109 -19.19 -11.52 3.72
CA TYR A 109 -19.29 -11.56 2.26
C TYR A 109 -19.48 -10.16 1.65
N ASN A 110 -19.35 -9.10 2.45
CA ASN A 110 -19.60 -7.73 1.98
C ASN A 110 -18.55 -7.34 0.91
N PRO A 111 -18.99 -6.96 -0.30
CA PRO A 111 -18.09 -6.61 -1.41
C PRO A 111 -17.06 -5.54 -1.05
N ALA A 112 -17.40 -4.57 -0.20
CA ALA A 112 -16.50 -3.49 0.20
C ALA A 112 -15.21 -4.02 0.83
N PHE A 113 -15.30 -5.11 1.58
CA PHE A 113 -14.13 -5.74 2.19
C PHE A 113 -13.34 -6.64 1.25
N ILE A 114 -13.98 -7.24 0.24
CA ILE A 114 -13.28 -8.02 -0.79
C ILE A 114 -12.45 -7.06 -1.65
N TRP A 115 -12.99 -5.87 -1.92
CA TRP A 115 -12.33 -4.86 -2.71
C TRP A 115 -11.23 -4.12 -1.95
N SER A 116 -11.27 -4.04 -0.62
CA SER A 116 -10.26 -3.29 0.15
C SER A 116 -8.83 -3.77 -0.10
N ILE A 117 -8.57 -5.09 -0.13
CA ILE A 117 -7.24 -5.62 -0.48
C ILE A 117 -6.88 -5.45 -1.94
N ARG A 118 -7.87 -5.50 -2.84
CA ARG A 118 -7.64 -5.30 -4.28
C ARG A 118 -7.33 -3.84 -4.59
N LEU A 119 -7.87 -2.93 -3.80
CA LEU A 119 -7.67 -1.49 -3.93
C LEU A 119 -6.45 -0.98 -3.16
N SER A 120 -5.93 -1.72 -2.18
CA SER A 120 -4.78 -1.28 -1.37
C SER A 120 -3.53 -1.04 -2.21
N LEU A 121 -3.16 -2.01 -3.04
CA LEU A 121 -2.01 -1.90 -3.95
C LEU A 121 -2.15 -0.75 -4.97
N PRO A 122 -3.24 -0.65 -5.77
CA PRO A 122 -3.34 0.41 -6.76
C PRO A 122 -3.51 1.80 -6.13
N LEU A 123 -4.32 1.97 -5.08
CA LEU A 123 -4.53 3.28 -4.47
C LEU A 123 -3.26 3.78 -3.77
N SER A 124 -2.62 2.95 -2.97
CA SER A 124 -1.36 3.33 -2.34
C SER A 124 -0.22 3.48 -3.35
N GLY A 125 -0.22 2.66 -4.41
CA GLY A 125 0.69 2.81 -5.55
C GLY A 125 0.56 4.18 -6.23
N LEU A 126 -0.67 4.69 -6.40
CA LEU A 126 -0.90 6.03 -6.95
C LEU A 126 -0.32 7.12 -6.03
N PHE A 127 -0.55 7.03 -4.72
CA PHE A 127 0.02 7.99 -3.77
C PHE A 127 1.55 7.92 -3.70
N PHE A 128 2.13 6.72 -3.73
CA PHE A 128 3.58 6.57 -3.79
C PHE A 128 4.17 7.06 -5.10
N ALA A 129 3.51 6.82 -6.23
CA ALA A 129 3.91 7.39 -7.52
C ALA A 129 3.85 8.92 -7.48
N ALA A 130 2.78 9.50 -6.95
CA ALA A 130 2.64 10.94 -6.75
C ALA A 130 3.74 11.52 -5.84
N SER A 131 4.16 10.77 -4.82
CA SER A 131 5.29 11.18 -3.96
C SER A 131 6.65 11.15 -4.66
N ALA A 132 6.79 10.38 -5.74
CA ALA A 132 8.03 10.29 -6.50
C ALA A 132 8.18 11.43 -7.52
N ILE A 133 7.10 12.14 -7.86
CA ILE A 133 7.11 13.25 -8.81
C ILE A 133 7.80 14.47 -8.18
N HIS A 134 8.63 15.17 -8.95
CA HIS A 134 9.11 16.50 -8.57
C HIS A 134 8.02 17.53 -8.86
N TRP A 135 7.37 18.00 -7.80
CA TRP A 135 6.35 19.03 -7.87
C TRP A 135 7.02 20.40 -8.09
N SER A 136 6.32 21.31 -8.77
CA SER A 136 6.85 22.67 -8.97
C SER A 136 6.93 23.40 -7.63
N ALA A 137 7.91 24.30 -7.48
CA ALA A 137 8.13 25.09 -6.26
C ALA A 137 6.85 25.70 -5.63
N PRO A 138 5.86 26.23 -6.38
CA PRO A 138 4.63 26.71 -5.77
C PRO A 138 3.79 25.59 -5.13
N VAL A 139 3.72 24.40 -5.73
CA VAL A 139 2.97 23.25 -5.19
C VAL A 139 3.68 22.63 -3.99
N GLU A 140 5.00 22.68 -3.95
CA GLU A 140 5.79 22.14 -2.84
C GLU A 140 5.75 23.04 -1.58
N GLN A 141 5.33 24.31 -1.72
CA GLN A 141 5.29 25.31 -0.64
C GLN A 141 3.87 25.74 -0.23
N GLN A 142 2.82 25.36 -0.98
CA GLN A 142 1.43 25.76 -0.74
C GLN A 142 0.54 24.69 -0.08
N ILE A 143 1.08 23.52 0.28
CA ILE A 143 0.35 22.45 0.97
C ILE A 143 0.84 22.32 2.42
#